data_AF-A0A7S2B9L0-F1
#
_entry.id   AF-A0A7S2B9L0-F1
#
_cell.length_a   1.000
_cell.length_b   1.000
_cell.length_c   1.000
_cell.angle_alpha   90.00
_cell.angle_beta   90.00
_cell.angle_gamma   90.00
#
_symmetry.space_group_name_H-M   'P 1'
#
loop_
_entity.id
_entity.type
_entity.pdbx_description
1 polymer ?
#
loop_
_entity_poly.entity_id
_entity_poly.type
_entity_poly.pdbx_seq_one_letter_code
_entity_poly.pdbx_strand_id
1 'polypeptide(L)'
;VMRISLPGPLGLLRMLRAFRVFRLFKRIKSLNRIIVALTNAVPGVLNAFVVLALVMCIYAILAVDFFGKYGQQCGDMEVGSCTPRIFWDNANDTTSYYETHAGRISSETPRRYLYGEEYWGNFGRSIYTLFQVLTGESWSEV
;
A
#
# COMPACT_ATOMS: atom_id res chain seq x y z
N VAL A 1 15.39 37.79 -5.73
CA VAL A 1 15.03 36.42 -5.27
C VAL A 1 16.12 35.47 -5.75
N MET A 2 17.07 35.13 -4.87
CA MET A 2 18.28 34.37 -5.21
C MET A 2 17.91 32.90 -5.51
N ARG A 3 18.17 32.41 -6.74
CA ARG A 3 18.03 31.00 -7.10
C ARG A 3 19.39 30.31 -6.88
N ILE A 4 19.66 29.96 -5.64
CA ILE A 4 20.77 29.05 -5.33
C ILE A 4 20.26 27.63 -5.61
N SER A 5 20.93 26.93 -6.53
CA SER A 5 20.75 25.50 -6.75
C SER A 5 21.49 24.75 -5.64
N LEU A 6 20.82 24.50 -4.51
CA LEU A 6 21.38 23.67 -3.44
C LEU A 6 21.12 22.18 -3.76
N PRO A 7 22.06 21.27 -3.45
CA PRO A 7 21.95 19.85 -3.77
C PRO A 7 20.75 19.19 -3.05
N GLY A 8 20.04 18.33 -3.79
CA GLY A 8 18.97 17.42 -3.38
C GLY A 8 18.13 17.81 -2.14
N PRO A 9 18.48 17.35 -0.92
CA PRO A 9 17.65 17.50 0.29
C PRO A 9 17.35 18.95 0.68
N LEU A 10 18.23 19.88 0.29
CA LEU A 10 18.10 21.30 0.62
C LEU A 10 17.00 21.99 -0.20
N GLY A 11 16.50 21.34 -1.26
CA GLY A 11 15.26 21.74 -1.96
C GLY A 11 14.01 21.55 -1.11
N LEU A 12 13.97 20.56 -0.21
CA LEU A 12 12.82 20.31 0.68
C LEU A 12 12.66 21.43 1.73
N LEU A 13 13.78 22.00 2.20
CA LEU A 13 13.80 23.17 3.08
C LEU A 13 13.19 24.41 2.41
N ARG A 14 13.21 24.49 1.08
CA ARG A 14 12.51 25.55 0.33
C ARG A 14 10.99 25.38 0.38
N MET A 15 10.50 24.13 0.38
CA MET A 15 9.08 23.80 0.55
C MET A 15 8.60 24.05 1.98
N LEU A 16 9.49 23.95 2.99
CA LEU A 16 9.16 24.32 4.36
C LEU A 16 8.73 25.80 4.52
N ARG A 17 9.06 26.67 3.56
CA ARG A 17 8.55 28.06 3.56
C ARG A 17 7.03 28.11 3.43
N ALA A 18 6.37 27.09 2.90
CA ALA A 18 4.91 26.99 2.88
C ALA A 18 4.30 26.96 4.29
N PHE A 19 5.02 26.43 5.30
CA PHE A 19 4.56 26.42 6.70
C PHE A 19 4.36 27.82 7.30
N ARG A 20 4.91 28.87 6.67
CA ARG A 20 4.62 30.25 7.09
C ARG A 20 3.13 30.60 7.02
N VAL A 21 2.34 29.87 6.22
CA VAL A 21 0.88 30.01 6.17
C VAL A 21 0.22 29.67 7.51
N PHE A 22 0.76 28.73 8.30
CA PHE A 22 0.27 28.47 9.66
C PHE A 22 0.41 29.69 10.60
N ARG A 23 1.41 30.55 10.36
CA ARG A 23 1.55 31.82 11.11
C ARG A 23 0.40 32.78 10.79
N LEU A 24 -0.15 32.75 9.58
CA LEU A 24 -1.33 33.54 9.20
C LEU A 24 -2.56 33.09 9.99
N PHE A 25 -2.75 31.78 10.16
CA PHE A 25 -3.87 31.23 10.92
C PHE A 25 -3.86 31.64 12.40
N LYS A 26 -2.66 31.81 13.00
CA LYS A 26 -2.51 32.33 14.38
C LYS A 26 -2.86 33.82 14.50
N ARG A 27 -2.66 34.61 13.43
CA ARG A 27 -2.93 36.07 13.41
C ARG A 27 -4.43 36.37 13.31
N ILE A 28 -5.19 35.49 12.65
CA ILE A 28 -6.63 35.64 12.46
C ILE A 28 -7.35 35.01 13.66
N LYS A 29 -7.90 35.85 14.54
CA LYS A 29 -8.55 35.41 15.81
C LYS A 29 -9.70 34.42 15.59
N SER A 30 -10.49 34.59 14.54
CA SER A 30 -11.62 33.70 14.22
C SER A 30 -11.15 32.30 13.83
N LEU A 31 -10.15 32.19 12.96
CA LEU A 31 -9.61 30.91 12.50
C LEU A 31 -8.84 30.17 13.61
N ASN A 32 -8.09 30.91 14.43
CA ASN A 32 -7.37 30.33 15.57
C ASN A 32 -8.34 29.66 16.57
N ARG A 33 -9.53 30.23 16.80
CA ARG A 33 -10.55 29.62 17.67
C ARG A 33 -10.98 28.24 17.19
N ILE A 34 -11.16 28.08 15.87
CA ILE A 34 -11.55 26.79 15.25
C ILE A 34 -10.42 25.75 15.43
N ILE A 35 -9.17 26.14 15.17
CA ILE A 35 -8.01 25.25 15.29
C ILE A 35 -7.82 24.80 16.74
N VAL A 36 -7.96 25.71 17.71
CA VAL A 36 -7.87 25.37 19.14
C VAL A 36 -8.99 24.42 19.55
N ALA A 37 -10.22 24.65 19.08
CA ALA A 37 -11.34 23.74 19.33
C ALA A 37 -11.09 22.34 18.76
N LEU A 38 -10.58 22.24 17.51
CA LEU A 38 -10.22 20.97 16.89
C LEU A 38 -9.11 20.25 17.68
N THR A 39 -8.07 20.99 18.07
CA THR A 39 -6.93 20.43 18.84
C THR A 39 -7.38 19.89 20.20
N ASN A 40 -8.35 20.55 20.85
CA ASN A 40 -8.91 20.09 22.11
C ASN A 40 -9.75 18.79 21.95
N ALA A 41 -10.28 18.52 20.77
CA ALA A 41 -11.03 17.28 20.48
C ALA A 41 -10.12 16.09 20.13
N VAL A 42 -8.91 16.33 19.60
CA VAL A 42 -7.92 15.29 19.25
C VAL A 42 -7.64 14.29 20.38
N PRO A 43 -7.36 14.68 21.63
CA PRO A 43 -7.02 13.70 22.67
C PRO A 43 -8.15 12.71 22.96
N GLY A 44 -9.41 13.13 22.82
CA GLY A 44 -10.57 12.23 22.97
C GLY A 44 -10.62 11.18 21.86
N VAL A 45 -10.36 11.60 20.62
CA VAL A 45 -10.32 10.69 19.45
C VAL A 45 -9.08 9.79 19.48
N LEU A 46 -7.97 10.25 20.06
CA LEU A 46 -6.70 9.52 20.08
C LEU A 46 -6.82 8.16 20.80
N ASN A 47 -7.64 8.07 21.85
CA ASN A 47 -7.88 6.80 22.53
C ASN A 47 -8.56 5.77 21.61
N ALA A 48 -9.59 6.19 20.87
CA ALA A 48 -10.25 5.35 19.88
C ALA A 48 -9.31 4.99 18.72
N PHE A 49 -8.47 5.94 18.30
CA PHE A 49 -7.46 5.72 17.27
C PHE A 49 -6.42 4.66 17.68
N VAL A 50 -5.99 4.65 18.94
CA VAL A 50 -5.06 3.63 19.46
C VAL A 50 -5.70 2.24 19.43
N VAL A 51 -6.96 2.11 19.86
CA VAL A 51 -7.69 0.83 19.79
C VAL A 51 -7.81 0.37 18.34
N LEU A 52 -8.18 1.27 17.43
CA LEU A 52 -8.26 0.97 16.00
C LEU A 52 -6.91 0.52 15.43
N ALA A 53 -5.82 1.22 15.79
CA ALA A 53 -4.47 0.88 15.34
C ALA A 53 -4.03 -0.50 15.83
N LEU A 54 -4.36 -0.89 17.07
CA LEU A 54 -4.06 -2.22 17.59
C LEU A 54 -4.82 -3.31 16.84
N VAL A 55 -6.12 -3.11 16.62
CA VAL A 55 -6.96 -4.04 15.84
C VAL A 55 -6.40 -4.19 14.42
N MET A 56 -6.04 -3.08 13.78
CA MET A 56 -5.39 -3.04 12.48
C MET A 56 -4.08 -3.84 12.43
N CYS A 57 -3.21 -3.70 13.43
CA CYS A 57 -1.97 -4.46 13.50
C CYS A 57 -2.22 -5.98 13.62
N ILE A 58 -3.21 -6.40 14.40
CA ILE A 58 -3.57 -7.82 14.53
C ILE A 58 -4.03 -8.39 13.19
N TYR A 59 -4.99 -7.71 12.54
CA TYR A 59 -5.46 -8.13 11.22
C TYR A 59 -4.37 -8.06 10.16
N ALA A 60 -3.42 -7.13 10.26
CA ALA A 60 -2.32 -7.04 9.32
C ALA A 60 -1.39 -8.25 9.40
N ILE A 61 -1.02 -8.69 10.61
CA ILE A 61 -0.17 -9.88 10.78
C ILE A 61 -0.89 -11.13 10.26
N LEU A 62 -2.16 -11.31 10.65
CA LEU A 62 -2.98 -12.42 10.15
C LEU A 62 -3.06 -12.39 8.62
N ALA A 63 -3.24 -11.22 8.03
CA ALA A 63 -3.38 -11.10 6.61
C ALA A 63 -2.08 -11.36 5.84
N VAL A 64 -0.91 -11.05 6.40
CA VAL A 64 0.38 -11.47 5.81
C VAL A 64 0.53 -12.99 5.86
N ASP A 65 0.17 -13.62 6.99
CA ASP A 65 0.31 -15.07 7.16
C ASP A 65 -0.65 -15.88 6.26
N PHE A 66 -1.90 -15.43 6.14
CA PHE A 66 -2.87 -16.05 5.25
C PHE A 66 -2.66 -15.65 3.80
N PHE A 67 -2.53 -14.34 3.54
CA PHE A 67 -2.62 -13.78 2.20
C PHE A 67 -1.31 -13.42 1.49
N GLY A 68 -0.17 -13.42 2.18
CA GLY A 68 1.11 -13.04 1.59
C GLY A 68 1.56 -13.93 0.43
N LYS A 69 1.15 -15.21 0.41
CA LYS A 69 1.57 -16.18 -0.63
C LYS A 69 0.50 -16.47 -1.69
N TYR A 70 -0.65 -15.80 -1.66
CA TYR A 70 -1.66 -16.01 -2.71
C TYR A 70 -1.12 -15.56 -4.07
N GLY A 71 -1.20 -16.47 -5.05
CA GLY A 71 -0.71 -16.23 -6.41
C GLY A 71 0.72 -16.69 -6.69
N GLN A 72 1.50 -17.10 -5.68
CA GLN A 72 2.88 -17.58 -5.87
C GLN A 72 3.00 -18.93 -6.62
N GLN A 73 1.89 -19.59 -6.95
CA GLN A 73 1.88 -20.79 -7.80
C GLN A 73 2.21 -20.49 -9.28
N CYS A 74 2.33 -19.22 -9.64
CA CYS A 74 2.87 -18.72 -10.91
C CYS A 74 4.33 -18.27 -10.74
N GLY A 75 5.23 -19.20 -10.42
CA GLY A 75 6.63 -18.86 -10.14
C GLY A 75 7.55 -19.37 -11.23
N ASP A 76 7.88 -18.52 -12.20
CA ASP A 76 9.21 -18.37 -12.82
C ASP A 76 9.31 -16.97 -13.46
N MET A 77 10.21 -16.13 -12.92
CA MET A 77 10.35 -14.70 -13.22
C MET A 77 11.39 -14.44 -14.31
N GLU A 78 11.10 -14.84 -15.55
CA GLU A 78 11.87 -14.35 -16.71
C GLU A 78 11.00 -13.69 -17.79
N VAL A 79 9.69 -13.95 -17.78
CA VAL A 79 8.73 -13.34 -18.70
C VAL A 79 7.48 -13.11 -17.85
N GLY A 80 6.95 -11.88 -17.81
CA GLY A 80 5.83 -11.50 -16.96
C GLY A 80 4.50 -12.19 -17.30
N SER A 81 4.45 -13.50 -17.24
CA SER A 81 3.29 -14.34 -17.45
C SER A 81 3.33 -15.46 -16.42
N CYS A 82 2.22 -15.70 -15.73
CA CYS A 82 1.92 -16.96 -15.05
C CYS A 82 2.17 -18.17 -15.97
N THR A 83 3.39 -18.69 -16.03
CA THR A 83 3.66 -20.01 -16.63
C THR A 83 3.54 -21.05 -15.52
N PRO A 84 2.95 -22.22 -15.80
CA PRO A 84 2.97 -23.31 -14.84
C PRO A 84 4.43 -23.71 -14.58
N ARG A 85 4.80 -23.89 -13.31
CA ARG A 85 6.05 -24.55 -12.95
C ARG A 85 5.93 -26.02 -13.38
N ILE A 86 6.30 -26.32 -14.62
CA ILE A 86 6.36 -27.69 -15.13
C ILE A 86 7.47 -28.40 -14.35
N PHE A 87 7.09 -29.30 -13.44
CA PHE A 87 8.02 -30.31 -12.94
C PHE A 87 8.29 -31.24 -14.13
N TRP A 88 9.50 -31.19 -14.70
CA TRP A 88 9.91 -32.10 -15.76
C TRP A 88 10.18 -33.49 -15.17
N ASP A 89 9.12 -34.19 -14.79
CA ASP A 89 9.19 -35.64 -14.66
C ASP A 89 9.03 -36.22 -16.07
N ASN A 90 10.18 -36.46 -16.69
CA ASN A 90 10.42 -37.26 -17.91
C ASN A 90 10.33 -36.51 -19.25
N ALA A 91 11.51 -36.36 -19.88
CA ALA A 91 11.79 -35.62 -21.10
C ALA A 91 11.26 -36.25 -22.41
N ASN A 92 10.14 -37.00 -22.35
CA ASN A 92 9.71 -37.84 -23.47
C ASN A 92 8.30 -37.53 -23.99
N ASP A 93 7.56 -36.61 -23.37
CA ASP A 93 6.26 -36.19 -23.90
C ASP A 93 6.42 -35.01 -24.88
N THR A 94 6.61 -35.33 -26.16
CA THR A 94 6.55 -34.40 -27.30
C THR A 94 5.10 -34.05 -27.66
N THR A 95 4.25 -33.85 -26.67
CA THR A 95 2.89 -33.32 -26.87
C THR A 95 2.95 -31.83 -26.63
N SER A 96 3.62 -31.10 -27.51
CA SER A 96 3.53 -29.63 -27.58
C SER A 96 2.23 -29.28 -28.28
N TYR A 97 1.12 -29.59 -27.61
CA TYR A 97 -0.14 -28.93 -27.86
C TYR A 97 -0.10 -27.63 -27.06
N TYR A 98 -0.50 -26.55 -27.69
CA TYR A 98 -1.06 -25.36 -27.06
C TYR A 98 -2.28 -25.81 -26.25
N GLU A 99 -2.03 -26.48 -25.14
CA GLU A 99 -3.04 -26.71 -24.13
C GLU A 99 -3.22 -25.38 -23.43
N THR A 100 -4.08 -24.57 -24.05
CA THR A 100 -5.11 -23.81 -23.35
C THR A 100 -5.88 -24.75 -22.42
N HIS A 101 -5.21 -25.27 -21.39
CA HIS A 101 -5.85 -25.86 -20.23
C HIS A 101 -6.49 -24.73 -19.46
N ALA A 102 -7.76 -24.52 -19.80
CA ALA A 102 -8.84 -24.22 -18.88
C ALA A 102 -8.43 -23.46 -17.60
N GLY A 103 -8.57 -22.14 -17.66
CA GLY A 103 -9.06 -21.38 -16.51
C GLY A 103 -8.15 -21.32 -15.29
N ARG A 104 -6.86 -21.02 -15.47
CA ARG A 104 -6.08 -20.46 -14.36
C ARG A 104 -6.24 -18.95 -14.36
N ILE A 105 -7.04 -18.45 -13.41
CA ILE A 105 -7.21 -17.02 -13.16
C ILE A 105 -5.85 -16.48 -12.75
N SER A 106 -5.21 -15.70 -13.62
CA SER A 106 -3.99 -14.99 -13.28
C SER A 106 -4.29 -14.03 -12.14
N SER A 107 -3.73 -14.30 -10.97
CA SER A 107 -3.73 -13.35 -9.85
C SER A 107 -2.64 -12.30 -10.09
N GLU A 108 -2.76 -11.57 -11.20
CA GLU A 108 -1.90 -10.44 -11.55
C GLU A 108 -2.70 -9.15 -11.48
N THR A 109 -2.19 -8.16 -10.76
CA THR A 109 -2.80 -6.84 -10.71
C THR A 109 -2.52 -6.04 -11.99
N PRO A 110 -3.19 -4.90 -12.24
CA PRO A 110 -2.87 -4.01 -13.37
C PRO A 110 -1.41 -3.52 -13.38
N ARG A 111 -0.71 -3.63 -12.25
CA ARG A 111 0.70 -3.25 -12.07
C ARG A 111 1.67 -4.42 -12.28
N ARG A 112 1.16 -5.58 -12.70
CA ARG A 112 1.92 -6.80 -13.00
C ARG A 112 2.69 -7.36 -11.80
N TYR A 113 2.13 -7.17 -10.60
CA TYR A 113 2.54 -7.85 -9.38
C TYR A 113 1.52 -8.93 -9.00
N LEU A 114 1.96 -9.92 -8.24
CA LEU A 114 1.06 -10.91 -7.64
C LEU A 114 0.22 -10.25 -6.55
N TYR A 115 -1.09 -10.51 -6.51
CA TYR A 115 -2.00 -9.92 -5.51
C TYR A 115 -1.48 -10.11 -4.07
N GLY A 116 -1.03 -11.33 -3.72
CA GLY A 116 -0.50 -11.61 -2.38
C GLY A 116 0.71 -10.75 -2.02
N GLU A 117 1.64 -10.56 -2.95
CA GLU A 117 2.86 -9.76 -2.72
C GLU A 117 2.60 -8.25 -2.73
N GLU A 118 1.69 -7.78 -3.60
CA GLU A 118 1.37 -6.35 -3.72
C GLU A 118 0.67 -5.82 -2.47
N TYR A 119 -0.33 -6.54 -1.98
CA TYR A 119 -1.18 -6.09 -0.87
C TYR A 119 -0.71 -6.66 0.49
N TRP A 120 -0.28 -7.92 0.52
CA TRP A 120 -0.05 -8.66 1.76
C TRP A 120 1.40 -9.15 1.95
N GLY A 121 2.33 -8.75 1.08
CA GLY A 121 3.71 -9.29 1.10
C GLY A 121 4.55 -8.86 2.32
N ASN A 122 4.21 -7.74 2.96
CA ASN A 122 4.88 -7.27 4.17
C ASN A 122 3.89 -6.60 5.12
N PHE A 123 4.21 -6.56 6.41
CA PHE A 123 3.39 -5.90 7.43
C PHE A 123 2.99 -4.46 7.08
N GLY A 124 3.93 -3.65 6.59
CA GLY A 124 3.64 -2.26 6.22
C GLY A 124 2.69 -2.14 5.01
N ARG A 125 2.79 -3.06 4.04
CA ARG A 125 1.86 -3.13 2.90
C ARG A 125 0.48 -3.56 3.37
N SER A 126 0.42 -4.59 4.20
CA SER A 126 -0.81 -5.09 4.79
C SER A 126 -1.56 -4.04 5.61
N ILE A 127 -0.85 -3.24 6.44
CA ILE A 127 -1.46 -2.11 7.16
C ILE A 127 -2.02 -1.06 6.19
N TYR A 128 -1.28 -0.74 5.13
CA TYR A 128 -1.74 0.24 4.14
C TYR A 128 -2.98 -0.26 3.40
N THR A 129 -2.96 -1.52 2.97
CA THR A 129 -4.10 -2.18 2.34
C THR A 129 -5.31 -2.18 3.27
N LEU A 130 -5.16 -2.58 4.54
CA LEU A 130 -6.25 -2.54 5.52
C LEU A 130 -6.76 -1.12 5.80
N PHE A 131 -5.91 -0.10 5.64
CA PHE A 131 -6.33 1.30 5.77
C PHE A 131 -7.16 1.74 4.55
N GLN A 132 -6.68 1.43 3.33
CA GLN A 132 -7.41 1.72 2.08
C GLN A 132 -8.78 1.09 2.07
N VAL A 133 -8.80 -0.18 2.52
CA VAL A 133 -9.93 -0.90 3.05
C VAL A 133 -10.60 0.02 4.08
N LEU A 134 -10.41 0.03 5.38
CA LEU A 134 -11.24 0.85 6.32
C LEU A 134 -11.79 2.24 5.87
N THR A 135 -11.05 3.05 5.10
CA THR A 135 -11.50 4.33 4.50
C THR A 135 -12.52 4.30 3.36
N GLY A 136 -12.78 3.16 2.71
CA GLY A 136 -13.74 3.09 1.59
C GLY A 136 -13.11 3.07 0.19
N GLU A 137 -11.79 3.17 0.08
CA GLU A 137 -11.09 3.42 -1.17
C GLU A 137 -10.60 2.12 -1.82
N SER A 138 -11.03 1.86 -3.06
CA SER A 138 -10.58 0.70 -3.88
C SER A 138 -10.69 -0.68 -3.22
N TRP A 139 -11.59 -0.89 -2.25
CA TRP A 139 -11.73 -2.19 -1.56
C TRP A 139 -12.06 -3.35 -2.49
N SER A 140 -12.82 -3.09 -3.55
CA SER A 140 -13.21 -4.12 -4.50
C SER A 140 -12.04 -4.61 -5.35
N GLU A 141 -10.92 -3.87 -5.34
CA GLU A 141 -9.67 -4.24 -6.02
C GLU A 141 -8.77 -5.11 -5.14
N VAL A 142 -8.97 -5.08 -3.82
CA VAL A 142 -8.16 -5.75 -2.80
C VAL A 142 -8.69 -7.15 -2.50
#